data_AF-A0A6N7Z601-F1
#
_entry.id   AF-A0A6N7Z601-F1
#
_cell.length_a   1.000
_cell.length_b   1.000
_cell.length_c   1.000
_cell.angle_alpha   90.00
_cell.angle_beta   90.00
_cell.angle_gamma   90.00
#
_symmetry.space_group_name_H-M   'P 1'
#
loop_
_entity.id
_entity.type
_entity.pdbx_description
1 polymer ?
#
loop_
_entity_poly.entity_id
_entity_poly.type
_entity_poly.pdbx_seq_one_letter_code
_entity_poly.pdbx_strand_id
1 'polypeptide(L)' 'MHIDSSAAATRYRRWLWLLGALIFAATAGMQVYLAISMTAWWAWAVAAVLAVISLACVLAAFSEPRPQ' A
#
# COMPACT_ATOMS: atom_id res chain seq x y z
N MET A 1 -24.15 -17.17 -17.50
CA MET A 1 -24.03 -15.90 -16.78
C MET A 1 -22.95 -16.06 -15.71
N HIS A 2 -21.67 -15.90 -16.07
CA HIS A 2 -20.52 -16.18 -15.18
C HIS A 2 -19.30 -15.27 -15.48
N ILE A 3 -19.49 -14.18 -16.25
CA ILE A 3 -18.39 -13.35 -16.78
C ILE A 3 -18.19 -12.08 -15.91
N ASP A 4 -19.23 -11.61 -15.21
CA ASP A 4 -19.12 -10.46 -14.30
C ASP A 4 -18.29 -10.74 -13.04
N SER A 5 -18.21 -12.01 -12.62
CA SER A 5 -17.51 -12.41 -11.39
C SER A 5 -15.99 -12.25 -11.49
N SER A 6 -15.39 -12.54 -12.65
CA SER A 6 -13.94 -12.42 -12.85
C SER A 6 -13.48 -10.96 -12.89
N ALA A 7 -14.22 -10.10 -13.61
CA ALA A 7 -13.94 -8.66 -13.66
C ALA A 7 -14.12 -7.98 -12.28
N ALA A 8 -15.16 -8.37 -11.53
CA ALA A 8 -15.37 -7.91 -10.16
C ALA A 8 -14.27 -8.40 -9.21
N ALA A 9 -13.82 -9.65 -9.33
CA ALA A 9 -12.75 -10.21 -8.52
C ALA A 9 -11.41 -9.49 -8.72
N THR A 10 -11.04 -9.16 -9.96
CA THR A 10 -9.82 -8.39 -10.26
C THR A 10 -9.90 -6.97 -9.67
N ARG A 11 -11.06 -6.30 -9.77
CA ARG A 11 -11.27 -4.97 -9.19
C ARG A 11 -11.22 -4.99 -7.67
N TYR A 12 -11.80 -6.01 -7.03
CA TYR A 12 -11.77 -6.19 -5.59
C TYR A 12 -10.35 -6.42 -5.06
N ARG A 13 -9.56 -7.25 -5.76
CA ARG A 13 -8.16 -7.52 -5.41
C ARG A 13 -7.28 -6.27 -5.49
N ARG A 14 -7.45 -5.47 -6.54
CA ARG A 14 -6.79 -4.15 -6.67
C ARG A 14 -7.13 -3.21 -5.52
N TRP A 15 -8.40 -3.21 -5.08
CA TRP A 15 -8.84 -2.41 -3.93
C TRP A 15 -8.20 -2.86 -2.61
N LEU A 16 -8.02 -4.17 -2.41
CA LEU A 16 -7.31 -4.70 -1.24
C LEU A 16 -5.84 -4.26 -1.23
N TRP A 17 -5.16 -4.26 -2.37
CA TRP A 17 -3.79 -3.75 -2.48
C TRP A 17 -3.68 -2.26 -2.14
N LEU A 18 -4.64 -1.44 -2.59
CA LEU A 18 -4.68 -0.01 -2.27
C LEU A 18 -4.97 0.25 -0.79
N LEU A 19 -5.88 -0.51 -0.17
CA LEU A 19 -6.15 -0.42 1.26
C LEU A 19 -4.90 -0.79 2.08
N GLY A 20 -4.21 -1.87 1.70
CA GLY A 20 -2.94 -2.26 2.31
C GLY A 20 -1.90 -1.15 2.20
N ALA A 21 -1.71 -0.58 0.99
CA ALA A 21 -0.80 0.54 0.77
C ALA A 21 -1.12 1.75 1.65
N LEU A 22 -2.41 2.05 1.84
CA LEU A 22 -2.87 3.19 2.63
C LEU A 22 -2.59 3.00 4.13
N ILE A 23 -2.79 1.79 4.66
CA ILE A 23 -2.43 1.45 6.04
C ILE A 23 -0.92 1.58 6.26
N PHE A 24 -0.11 1.08 5.32
CA PHE A 24 1.34 1.21 5.38
C PHE A 24 1.80 2.67 5.28
N ALA A 25 1.15 3.48 4.43
CA ALA A 25 1.44 4.91 4.31
C ALA A 25 1.08 5.67 5.60
N ALA A 26 -0.08 5.40 6.20
CA ALA A 26 -0.48 6.00 7.47
C ALA A 26 0.50 5.63 8.60
N THR A 27 0.93 4.37 8.64
CA THR A 27 1.91 3.88 9.62
C THR A 27 3.28 4.53 9.41
N ALA A 28 3.72 4.70 8.15
CA ALA A 28 4.95 5.43 7.82
C ALA A 28 4.88 6.88 8.32
N GLY A 29 3.74 7.56 8.13
CA GLY A 29 3.50 8.90 8.67
C GLY A 29 3.62 8.97 10.18
N MET A 30 3.09 7.97 10.90
CA MET A 30 3.22 7.86 12.36
C MET A 30 4.69 7.69 12.79
N GLN A 31 5.47 6.90 12.04
CA GLN A 31 6.90 6.71 12.29
C GLN A 31 7.71 7.99 12.05
N VAL A 32 7.38 8.77 11.02
CA VAL A 32 7.98 10.08 10.79
C VAL A 32 7.66 11.06 11.92
N TYR A 33 6.42 11.07 12.41
CA TYR A 33 6.03 11.86 13.57
C TYR A 33 6.87 11.47 14.81
N LEU A 34 7.01 10.18 15.11
CA LEU A 34 7.86 9.70 16.19
C LEU A 34 9.34 10.08 15.98
N ALA A 35 9.85 9.97 14.75
CA ALA A 35 11.23 10.32 14.42
C ALA A 35 11.53 11.80 14.71
N ILE A 36 10.58 12.69 14.39
CA ILE A 36 10.70 14.13 14.59
C ILE A 36 10.50 14.49 16.07
N SER A 37 9.43 14.00 16.70
CA SER A 37 9.05 14.39 18.07
C SER A 37 9.95 13.80 19.14
N MET A 38 10.43 12.56 18.95
CA MET A 38 11.25 11.84 19.93
C MET A 38 12.73 11.76 19.52
N THR A 39 13.14 12.37 18.41
CA THR A 39 14.50 12.25 17.83
C THR A 39 14.95 10.78 17.64
N ALA A 40 13.99 9.89 17.40
CA ALA A 40 14.23 8.47 17.26
C ALA A 40 14.80 8.16 15.87
N TRP A 41 16.13 8.04 15.77
CA TRP A 41 16.81 7.85 14.49
C TRP A 41 16.39 6.55 13.76
N TRP A 42 16.08 5.48 14.50
CA TRP A 42 15.58 4.21 13.96
C TRP A 42 14.22 4.32 13.27
N ALA A 43 13.39 5.31 13.64
CA ALA A 43 12.07 5.48 13.06
C ALA A 43 12.12 5.93 11.59
N TRP A 44 13.20 6.60 11.16
CA TRP A 44 13.45 6.91 9.75
C TRP A 44 13.64 5.65 8.90
N ALA A 45 14.38 4.66 9.41
CA ALA A 45 14.59 3.40 8.71
C ALA A 45 13.27 2.63 8.56
N VAL A 46 12.46 2.59 9.62
CA VAL A 46 11.14 1.93 9.60
C VAL A 46 10.18 2.65 8.64
N ALA A 47 10.14 3.98 8.67
CA ALA A 47 9.33 4.78 7.75
C ALA A 47 9.71 4.54 6.28
N ALA A 48 11.01 4.45 5.97
CA ALA A 48 11.49 4.17 4.62
C ALA A 48 11.06 2.78 4.13
N VAL A 49 11.18 1.74 4.97
CA VAL A 49 10.74 0.39 4.62
C VAL A 49 9.23 0.33 4.38
N LEU A 50 8.43 0.94 5.26
CA LEU A 50 6.98 1.03 5.12
C LEU A 50 6.57 1.77 3.85
N ALA A 51 7.29 2.86 3.50
CA ALA A 51 7.05 3.62 2.27
C ALA A 51 7.35 2.79 1.01
N VAL A 52 8.45 2.02 1.01
CA VAL A 52 8.78 1.12 -0.11
C VAL A 52 7.73 0.03 -0.27
N ILE A 53 7.26 -0.57 0.83
CA ILE A 53 6.18 -1.58 0.81
C ILE A 53 4.88 -0.96 0.28
N SER A 54 4.52 0.23 0.76
CA SER A 54 3.35 0.96 0.27
C SER A 54 3.46 1.22 -1.25
N LEU A 55 4.62 1.67 -1.72
CA LEU A 55 4.88 1.90 -3.13
C LEU A 55 4.78 0.61 -3.95
N ALA A 56 5.32 -0.51 -3.45
CA ALA A 56 5.21 -1.81 -4.11
C ALA A 56 3.76 -2.29 -4.21
N CYS A 57 2.95 -2.11 -3.17
CA CYS A 57 1.51 -2.41 -3.19
C CYS A 57 0.77 -1.55 -4.22
N VAL A 58 1.09 -0.26 -4.31
CA VAL A 58 0.52 0.66 -5.30
C VAL A 58 0.91 0.23 -6.72
N LEU A 59 2.19 -0.06 -6.95
CA LEU A 59 2.69 -0.53 -8.24
C LEU A 59 2.03 -1.86 -8.65
N ALA A 60 1.86 -2.80 -7.71
CA ALA A 60 1.14 -4.06 -7.94
C ALA A 60 -0.34 -3.82 -8.31
N ALA A 61 -0.99 -2.86 -7.66
CA ALA A 61 -2.35 -2.47 -8.00
C ALA A 61 -2.43 -1.84 -9.41
N PHE A 62 -1.40 -1.14 -9.86
CA PHE A 62 -1.34 -0.53 -11.20
C PHE A 62 -0.90 -1.50 -12.30
N SER A 63 -0.11 -2.53 -11.97
CA SER A 63 0.37 -3.53 -12.92
C SER A 63 -0.63 -4.66 -13.20
N GLU A 64 -1.72 -4.77 -12.42
CA GLU A 64 -2.76 -5.76 -12.66
C GLU A 64 -3.44 -5.49 -14.03
N PRO A 65 -3.29 -6.37 -15.04
CA PRO A 65 -3.77 -6.13 -16.41
C PRO A 65 -5.29 -5.96 -16.45
N ARG A 66 -5.79 -5.00 -17.24
CA ARG A 66 -7.23 -4.92 -17.52
C ARG A 66 -7.65 -6.19 -18.28
N PRO A 67 -8.71 -6.90 -17.86
CA PRO A 67 -9.26 -7.96 -18.70
C PRO A 67 -9.69 -7.32 -20.03
N GLN A 68 -9.11 -7.80 -21.14
CA GLN A 68 -9.62 -7.54 -22.49
C GLN A 68 -10.81 -8.43 -22.76
#